data_AF-A0A3D3I923-F1
#
_entry.id   AF-A0A3D3I923-F1
#
_cell.length_a   1.000
_cell.length_b   1.000
_cell.length_c   1.000
_cell.angle_alpha   90.00
_cell.angle_beta   90.00
_cell.angle_gamma   90.00
#
_symmetry.space_group_name_H-M   'P 1'
#
loop_
_entity.id
_entity.type
_entity.pdbx_description
1 polymer ?
#
loop_
_entity_poly.entity_id
_entity_poly.type
_entity_poly.pdbx_seq_one_letter_code
_entity_poly.pdbx_strand_id
1 'polypeptide(L)'
;KNPFLKHIFQNSDFIFDEPETINEISFESKDPVEHHVLMCGDAAGMITPLCGNGMAIAIHSSKILSEQIIQFCSNPNFTRGELEDSYTKAWTSQFAARLRVGRQLQKLFGANVTSNLVVGMARSLKPLAHYLISKTHGRPF
;
A
#
# COMPACT_ATOMS: atom_id res chain seq x y z
N LYS A 1 15.82 4.01 -23.14
CA LYS A 1 14.80 4.59 -24.06
C LYS A 1 13.97 3.43 -24.62
N ASN A 2 12.65 3.43 -24.46
CA ASN A 2 11.76 2.35 -24.91
C ASN A 2 11.14 2.74 -26.28
N PRO A 3 11.43 2.01 -27.37
CA PRO A 3 10.93 2.35 -28.71
C PRO A 3 9.41 2.18 -28.87
N PHE A 4 8.79 1.25 -28.12
CA PHE A 4 7.35 1.00 -28.17
C PHE A 4 6.56 2.16 -27.58
N LEU A 5 7.02 2.69 -26.43
CA LEU A 5 6.40 3.87 -25.81
C LEU A 5 6.54 5.11 -26.72
N LYS A 6 7.68 5.27 -27.40
CA LYS A 6 7.88 6.37 -28.35
C LYS A 6 6.87 6.30 -29.51
N HIS A 7 6.67 5.12 -30.06
CA HIS A 7 5.73 4.93 -31.17
C HIS A 7 4.29 5.26 -30.74
N ILE A 8 3.84 4.74 -29.60
CA ILE A 8 2.49 5.02 -29.06
C ILE A 8 2.33 6.53 -28.87
N PHE A 9 3.24 7.18 -28.15
CA PHE A 9 3.15 8.61 -27.83
C PHE A 9 3.15 9.52 -29.06
N GLN A 10 3.77 9.09 -30.17
CA GLN A 10 3.86 9.88 -31.40
C GLN A 10 2.71 9.62 -32.38
N ASN A 11 2.03 8.47 -32.28
CA ASN A 11 1.06 8.01 -33.28
C ASN A 11 -0.33 7.73 -32.68
N SER A 12 -0.54 8.00 -31.39
CA SER A 12 -1.86 7.95 -30.75
C SER A 12 -2.56 9.29 -30.82
N ASP A 13 -3.88 9.26 -31.02
CA ASP A 13 -4.72 10.45 -30.87
C ASP A 13 -4.92 10.76 -29.38
N PHE A 14 -4.57 11.98 -28.97
CA PHE A 14 -4.85 12.47 -27.62
C PHE A 14 -6.28 13.01 -27.59
N ILE A 15 -7.16 12.35 -26.83
CA ILE A 15 -8.58 12.71 -26.74
C ILE A 15 -8.80 13.93 -25.82
N PHE A 16 -7.87 14.19 -24.91
CA PHE A 16 -7.92 15.28 -23.94
C PHE A 16 -6.73 16.24 -24.18
N ASP A 17 -6.97 17.54 -24.04
CA ASP A 17 -5.94 18.59 -24.20
C ASP A 17 -4.87 18.53 -23.08
N GLU A 18 -5.24 18.00 -21.93
CA GLU A 18 -4.37 17.80 -20.77
C GLU A 18 -4.50 16.36 -20.25
N PRO A 19 -3.46 15.80 -19.61
CA PRO A 19 -3.56 14.49 -18.98
C PRO A 19 -4.61 14.53 -17.87
N GLU A 20 -5.63 13.68 -17.98
CA GLU A 20 -6.56 13.38 -16.89
C GLU A 20 -5.78 12.82 -15.70
N THR A 21 -5.61 13.65 -14.67
CA THR A 21 -5.02 13.24 -13.39
C THR A 21 -6.11 12.84 -12.43
N ILE A 22 -6.02 11.62 -11.88
CA ILE A 22 -6.86 11.19 -10.75
C ILE A 22 -6.36 11.92 -9.49
N ASN A 23 -6.87 13.12 -9.22
CA ASN A 23 -6.39 13.97 -8.13
C ASN A 23 -7.02 13.67 -6.76
N GLU A 24 -8.02 12.80 -6.67
CA GLU A 24 -8.80 12.56 -5.44
C GLU A 24 -8.44 11.25 -4.74
N ILE A 25 -7.14 10.96 -4.61
CA ILE A 25 -6.66 9.84 -3.81
C ILE A 25 -6.37 10.37 -2.40
N SER A 26 -7.35 10.28 -1.50
CA SER A 26 -7.17 10.71 -0.09
C SER A 26 -6.18 9.80 0.64
N PHE A 27 -4.96 10.30 0.89
CA PHE A 27 -3.88 9.61 1.61
C PHE A 27 -4.09 9.42 3.12
N GLU A 28 -5.32 9.56 3.59
CA GLU A 28 -5.67 9.30 4.98
C GLU A 28 -5.61 7.81 5.32
N SER A 29 -5.24 7.54 6.57
CA SER A 29 -5.30 6.19 7.10
C SER A 29 -6.76 5.85 7.40
N LYS A 30 -7.29 4.87 6.68
CA LYS A 30 -8.54 4.20 7.02
C LYS A 30 -8.26 3.02 7.93
N ASP A 31 -9.19 2.72 8.82
CA ASP A 31 -9.10 1.55 9.69
C ASP A 31 -9.59 0.29 8.95
N PRO A 32 -9.12 -0.92 9.34
CA PRO A 32 -9.59 -2.17 8.72
C PRO A 32 -11.08 -2.44 8.93
N VAL A 33 -11.69 -1.80 9.92
CA VAL A 33 -13.12 -1.86 10.21
C VAL A 33 -13.63 -0.46 10.51
N GLU A 34 -14.67 -0.03 9.79
CA GLU A 34 -15.29 1.28 9.97
C GLU A 34 -16.81 1.12 9.97
N HIS A 35 -17.50 1.48 11.06
CA HIS A 35 -18.96 1.33 11.18
C HIS A 35 -19.50 -0.05 10.76
N HIS A 36 -18.83 -1.13 11.20
CA HIS A 36 -19.10 -2.53 10.82
C HIS A 36 -18.84 -2.91 9.35
N VAL A 37 -18.22 -2.01 8.58
CA VAL A 37 -17.75 -2.29 7.23
C VAL A 37 -16.32 -2.83 7.33
N LEU A 38 -16.12 -4.06 6.85
CA LEU A 38 -14.81 -4.69 6.76
C LEU A 38 -14.10 -4.17 5.51
N MET A 39 -12.99 -3.49 5.70
CA MET A 39 -12.19 -2.90 4.63
C MET A 39 -11.04 -3.82 4.25
N CYS A 40 -10.58 -3.81 2.99
CA CYS A 40 -9.36 -4.50 2.56
C CYS A 40 -8.60 -3.69 1.48
N GLY A 41 -7.34 -4.03 1.24
CA GLY A 41 -6.47 -3.30 0.31
C GLY A 41 -6.36 -1.83 0.65
N ASP A 42 -6.43 -0.97 -0.36
CA ASP A 42 -6.37 0.50 -0.16
C ASP A 42 -7.53 1.05 0.68
N ALA A 43 -8.65 0.30 0.78
CA ALA A 43 -9.76 0.69 1.65
C ALA A 43 -9.42 0.50 3.14
N ALA A 44 -8.54 -0.44 3.51
CA ALA A 44 -8.15 -0.73 4.90
C ALA A 44 -6.93 0.08 5.39
N GLY A 45 -6.45 1.01 4.56
CA GLY A 45 -5.27 1.80 4.83
C GLY A 45 -4.52 2.03 3.53
N MET A 46 -4.59 3.26 3.02
CA MET A 46 -4.00 3.61 1.74
C MET A 46 -2.52 3.20 1.68
N ILE A 47 -2.20 2.39 0.67
CA ILE A 47 -0.85 1.85 0.52
C ILE A 47 -0.01 2.85 -0.25
N THR A 48 0.94 3.47 0.43
CA THR A 48 1.79 4.49 -0.19
C THR A 48 2.59 3.90 -1.36
N PRO A 49 2.79 4.63 -2.47
CA PRO A 49 3.52 4.13 -3.65
C PRO A 49 4.92 3.58 -3.33
N LEU A 50 5.57 4.14 -2.30
CA LEU A 50 6.90 3.73 -1.85
C LEU A 50 6.97 2.37 -1.15
N CYS A 51 5.82 1.75 -0.85
CA CYS A 51 5.77 0.40 -0.28
C CYS A 51 6.03 -0.70 -1.33
N GLY A 52 6.04 -0.37 -2.64
CA GLY A 52 6.37 -1.31 -3.72
C GLY A 52 5.50 -2.56 -3.82
N ASN A 53 4.39 -2.67 -3.08
CA ASN A 53 3.62 -3.90 -2.90
C ASN A 53 2.12 -3.65 -2.60
N GLY A 54 1.55 -2.57 -3.15
CA GLY A 54 0.13 -2.23 -3.02
C GLY A 54 -0.81 -3.41 -3.30
N MET A 55 -0.67 -3.98 -4.49
CA MET A 55 -1.45 -5.13 -4.93
C MET A 55 -1.22 -6.37 -4.06
N ALA A 56 0.00 -6.62 -3.60
CA ALA A 56 0.30 -7.78 -2.75
C ALA A 56 -0.37 -7.66 -1.37
N ILE A 57 -0.35 -6.46 -0.77
CA ILE A 57 -1.06 -6.20 0.49
C ILE A 57 -2.57 -6.33 0.27
N ALA A 58 -3.12 -5.84 -0.85
CA ALA A 58 -4.53 -6.02 -1.16
C ALA A 58 -4.92 -7.50 -1.19
N ILE A 59 -4.21 -8.32 -1.99
CA ILE A 59 -4.45 -9.76 -2.07
C ILE A 59 -4.34 -10.43 -0.70
N HIS A 60 -3.27 -10.13 0.06
CA HIS A 60 -3.04 -10.76 1.36
C HIS A 60 -4.07 -10.31 2.41
N SER A 61 -4.49 -9.04 2.38
CA SER A 61 -5.54 -8.54 3.27
C SER A 61 -6.90 -9.17 2.96
N SER A 62 -7.21 -9.41 1.68
CA SER A 62 -8.41 -10.12 1.25
C SER A 62 -8.39 -11.59 1.68
N LYS A 63 -7.22 -12.26 1.61
CA LYS A 63 -7.05 -13.62 2.14
C LYS A 63 -7.37 -13.68 3.63
N ILE A 64 -6.72 -12.82 4.44
CA ILE A 64 -6.97 -12.76 5.88
C ILE A 64 -8.46 -12.53 6.16
N LEU A 65 -9.08 -11.56 5.46
CA LEU A 65 -10.50 -11.25 5.62
C LEU A 65 -11.39 -12.45 5.28
N SER A 66 -11.10 -13.15 4.19
CA SER A 66 -11.87 -14.32 3.75
C SER A 66 -11.83 -15.45 4.78
N GLU A 67 -10.69 -15.69 5.42
CA GLU A 67 -10.54 -16.71 6.47
C GLU A 67 -11.41 -16.37 7.69
N GLN A 68 -11.45 -15.10 8.09
CA GLN A 68 -12.29 -14.63 9.19
C GLN A 68 -13.79 -14.76 8.85
N ILE A 69 -14.19 -14.37 7.63
CA ILE A 69 -15.58 -14.51 7.16
C ILE A 69 -16.00 -15.98 7.12
N ILE A 70 -15.15 -16.88 6.62
CA ILE A 70 -15.43 -18.32 6.60
C ILE A 70 -15.65 -18.84 8.03
N GLN A 71 -14.80 -18.43 8.97
CA GLN A 71 -14.94 -18.81 10.38
C GLN A 71 -16.27 -18.32 10.97
N PHE A 72 -16.65 -17.07 10.70
CA PHE A 72 -17.94 -16.51 11.11
C PHE A 72 -19.14 -17.26 10.55
N CYS A 73 -19.11 -17.59 9.25
CA CYS A 73 -20.21 -18.34 8.63
C CYS A 73 -20.29 -19.79 9.11
N SER A 74 -19.17 -20.39 9.52
CA SER A 74 -19.09 -21.82 9.86
C SER A 74 -19.28 -22.10 11.35
N ASN A 75 -19.06 -21.10 12.22
CA ASN A 75 -19.17 -21.24 13.67
C ASN A 75 -20.29 -20.35 14.22
N PRO A 76 -21.45 -20.91 14.61
CA PRO A 76 -22.58 -20.14 15.16
C PRO A 76 -22.25 -19.34 16.43
N ASN A 77 -21.20 -19.73 17.16
CA ASN A 77 -20.77 -19.05 18.38
C ASN A 77 -19.77 -17.91 18.11
N PHE A 78 -19.28 -17.78 16.88
CA PHE A 78 -18.35 -16.71 16.52
C PHE A 78 -19.14 -15.46 16.13
N THR A 79 -19.05 -14.44 16.98
CA THR A 79 -19.83 -13.22 16.86
C THR A 79 -19.22 -12.26 15.83
N ARG A 80 -20.03 -11.30 15.38
CA ARG A 80 -19.54 -10.20 14.53
C ARG A 80 -18.42 -9.40 15.21
N GLY A 81 -18.56 -9.15 16.51
CA GLY A 81 -17.52 -8.43 17.26
C GLY A 81 -16.19 -9.18 17.25
N GLU A 82 -16.22 -10.51 17.41
CA GLU A 82 -15.02 -11.34 17.32
C GLU A 82 -14.42 -11.35 15.91
N LEU A 83 -15.25 -11.37 14.86
CA LEU A 83 -14.82 -11.24 13.46
C LEU A 83 -14.08 -9.92 13.22
N GLU A 84 -14.66 -8.80 13.65
CA GLU A 84 -14.09 -7.46 13.45
C GLU A 84 -12.77 -7.32 14.23
N ASP A 85 -12.74 -7.78 15.48
CA ASP A 85 -11.56 -7.75 16.34
C ASP A 85 -10.43 -8.66 15.82
N SER A 86 -10.74 -9.90 15.44
CA SER A 86 -9.76 -10.86 14.96
C SER A 86 -9.16 -10.39 13.63
N TYR A 87 -10.00 -9.87 12.73
CA TYR A 87 -9.57 -9.29 11.47
C TYR A 87 -8.63 -8.11 11.69
N THR A 88 -9.04 -7.14 12.53
CA THR A 88 -8.25 -5.95 12.83
C THR A 88 -6.90 -6.31 13.43
N LYS A 89 -6.86 -7.28 14.36
CA LYS A 89 -5.61 -7.76 14.99
C LYS A 89 -4.68 -8.41 13.96
N ALA A 90 -5.20 -9.32 13.13
CA ALA A 90 -4.43 -10.01 12.10
C ALA A 90 -3.86 -9.04 11.06
N TRP A 91 -4.70 -8.12 10.58
CA TRP A 91 -4.31 -7.08 9.62
C TRP A 91 -3.22 -6.17 10.20
N THR A 92 -3.42 -5.68 11.44
CA THR A 92 -2.47 -4.76 12.10
C THR A 92 -1.11 -5.41 12.30
N SER A 93 -1.09 -6.64 12.80
CA SER A 93 0.13 -7.42 12.99
C SER A 93 0.92 -7.57 11.68
N GLN A 94 0.22 -7.82 10.57
CA GLN A 94 0.86 -8.11 9.28
C GLN A 94 1.32 -6.86 8.53
N PHE A 95 0.58 -5.75 8.62
CA PHE A 95 0.75 -4.62 7.70
C PHE A 95 1.11 -3.28 8.38
N ALA A 96 0.72 -3.04 9.63
CA ALA A 96 0.81 -1.71 10.24
C ALA A 96 2.25 -1.15 10.27
N ALA A 97 3.23 -2.01 10.57
CA ALA A 97 4.63 -1.60 10.59
C ALA A 97 5.13 -1.19 9.19
N ARG A 98 4.81 -1.97 8.16
CA ARG A 98 5.20 -1.69 6.77
C ARG A 98 4.58 -0.40 6.25
N LEU A 99 3.28 -0.21 6.50
CA LEU A 99 2.56 1.00 6.10
C LEU A 99 3.05 2.24 6.83
N ARG A 100 3.42 2.12 8.11
CA ARG A 100 4.03 3.22 8.87
C ARG A 100 5.37 3.64 8.28
N VAL A 101 6.25 2.68 7.95
CA VAL A 101 7.54 2.97 7.31
C VAL A 101 7.35 3.62 5.93
N GLY A 102 6.46 3.07 5.10
CA GLY A 102 6.13 3.63 3.79
C GLY A 102 5.66 5.09 3.85
N ARG A 103 4.75 5.41 4.79
CA ARG A 103 4.29 6.78 5.02
C ARG A 103 5.40 7.73 5.43
N GLN A 104 6.30 7.30 6.34
CA GLN A 104 7.42 8.13 6.74
C GLN A 104 8.38 8.39 5.56
N LEU A 105 8.66 7.37 4.75
CA LEU A 105 9.46 7.55 3.54
C LEU A 105 8.78 8.48 2.54
N GLN A 106 7.48 8.31 2.26
CA GLN A 106 6.73 9.20 1.36
C GLN A 106 6.82 10.66 1.81
N LYS A 107 6.67 10.96 3.10
CA LYS A 107 6.84 12.31 3.64
C LYS A 107 8.24 12.88 3.39
N LEU A 108 9.29 12.03 3.52
CA LEU A 108 10.68 12.43 3.27
C LEU A 108 10.98 12.71 1.79
N PHE A 109 10.36 11.98 0.86
CA PHE A 109 10.56 12.16 -0.57
C PHE A 109 9.62 13.19 -1.22
N GLY A 110 8.46 13.47 -0.61
CA GLY A 110 7.48 14.47 -1.08
C GLY A 110 7.79 15.91 -0.64
N ALA A 111 8.67 16.11 0.34
CA ALA A 111 9.15 17.44 0.70
C ALA A 111 10.31 17.84 -0.23
N ASN A 112 10.09 18.86 -1.08
CA ASN A 112 10.97 19.30 -2.17
C ASN A 112 12.44 19.62 -1.82
N VAL A 113 12.84 19.65 -0.54
CA VAL A 113 14.20 20.03 -0.10
C VAL A 113 15.02 18.85 0.44
N THR A 114 14.39 17.76 0.90
CA THR A 114 15.09 16.59 1.48
C THR A 114 15.39 15.48 0.46
N SER A 115 14.67 15.43 -0.66
CA SER A 115 14.79 14.36 -1.65
C SER A 115 16.21 14.25 -2.25
N ASN A 116 16.86 15.37 -2.58
CA ASN A 116 18.23 15.38 -3.11
C ASN A 116 19.28 14.93 -2.08
N LEU A 117 19.09 15.26 -0.81
CA LEU A 117 20.00 14.92 0.29
C LEU A 117 19.88 13.42 0.64
N VAL A 118 18.65 12.90 0.68
CA VAL A 118 18.36 11.48 0.91
C VAL A 118 18.85 10.63 -0.27
N VAL A 119 18.62 11.05 -1.51
CA VAL A 119 19.15 10.36 -2.71
C VAL A 119 20.69 10.40 -2.74
N GLY A 120 21.30 11.52 -2.33
CA GLY A 120 22.75 11.65 -2.19
C GLY A 120 23.35 10.71 -1.12
N MET A 121 22.73 10.65 0.06
CA MET A 121 23.16 9.76 1.16
C MET A 121 22.90 8.27 0.86
N ALA A 122 21.79 7.94 0.21
CA ALA A 122 21.50 6.57 -0.20
C ALA A 122 22.47 6.05 -1.28
N ARG A 123 22.98 6.95 -2.15
CA ARG A 123 24.02 6.64 -3.12
C ARG A 123 25.39 6.39 -2.48
N SER A 124 25.73 7.10 -1.40
CA SER A 124 27.02 6.97 -0.72
C SER A 124 27.03 5.85 0.33
N LEU A 125 25.87 5.50 0.92
CA LEU A 125 25.73 4.46 1.94
C LEU A 125 24.86 3.29 1.43
N LYS A 126 25.47 2.43 0.61
CA LYS A 126 24.87 1.16 0.13
C LYS A 126 24.20 0.29 1.22
N PRO A 127 24.72 0.18 2.47
CA PRO A 127 24.07 -0.61 3.52
C PRO A 127 22.71 -0.07 3.95
N LEU A 128 22.56 1.26 3.97
CA LEU A 128 21.32 1.92 4.38
C LEU A 128 20.22 1.72 3.32
N ALA A 129 20.57 1.82 2.04
CA ALA A 129 19.66 1.51 0.94
C ALA A 129 19.18 0.05 1.00
N HIS A 130 20.10 -0.90 1.25
CA HIS A 130 19.76 -2.32 1.40
C HIS A 130 18.85 -2.57 2.61
N TYR A 131 19.13 -1.91 3.74
CA TYR A 131 18.30 -1.99 4.93
C TYR A 131 16.87 -1.49 4.67
N LEU A 132 16.73 -0.33 4.03
CA LEU A 132 15.42 0.24 3.69
C LEU A 132 14.63 -0.66 2.73
N ILE A 133 15.26 -1.15 1.65
CA ILE A 133 14.64 -2.09 0.72
C ILE A 133 14.21 -3.37 1.45
N SER A 134 15.05 -3.95 2.32
CA SER A 134 14.72 -5.16 3.07
C SER A 134 13.54 -4.98 4.04
N LYS A 135 13.29 -3.75 4.49
CA LYS A 135 12.19 -3.40 5.39
C LYS A 135 10.91 -3.04 4.63
N THR A 136 11.02 -2.61 3.38
CA THR A 136 9.86 -2.29 2.52
C THR A 136 9.45 -3.43 1.60
N HIS A 137 10.33 -4.37 1.27
CA HIS A 137 9.99 -5.60 0.55
C HIS A 137 9.37 -6.65 1.48
N GLY A 138 8.29 -7.29 1.01
CA GLY A 138 7.75 -8.48 1.64
C GLY A 138 8.75 -9.62 1.59
N ARG A 139 8.67 -10.54 2.57
CA ARG A 139 9.43 -11.79 2.46
C ARG A 139 8.82 -12.63 1.33
N PRO A 140 9.64 -13.36 0.55
CA PRO A 140 9.13 -14.36 -0.37
C PRO A 140 8.25 -15.35 0.39
N PHE A 141 7.18 -15.77 -0.27
CA PHE A 141 6.24 -16.80 0.18
C PHE A 141 6.49 -18.04 -0.67
#